data_AF-A0A1Q9HRN6-F1
#
_entry.id   AF-A0A1Q9HRN6-F1
#
_cell.length_a   1.000
_cell.length_b   1.000
_cell.length_c   1.000
_cell.angle_alpha   90.00
_cell.angle_beta   90.00
_cell.angle_gamma   90.00
#
_symmetry.space_group_name_H-M   'P 1'
#
loop_
_entity.id
_entity.type
_entity.pdbx_description
1 polymer ?
#
loop_
_entity_poly.entity_id
_entity_poly.type
_entity_poly.pdbx_seq_one_letter_code
_entity_poly.pdbx_strand_id
1 'polypeptide(L)' 'MNRKKRINQILKAKQKKANAKLHNSNKPRYISKAERAKMEAEQQNQTELENQATEQCEPSSTQDA' A
#
# COMPACT_ATOMS: atom_id res chain seq x y z
N MET A 1 39.25 -0.17 20.43
CA MET A 1 38.02 -0.99 20.45
C MET A 1 37.32 -0.77 21.78
N ASN A 2 36.49 0.29 21.87
CA ASN A 2 35.84 0.69 23.10
C ASN A 2 34.40 0.18 23.10
N ARG A 3 33.89 -0.24 24.27
CA ARG A 3 32.52 -0.77 24.44
C ARG A 3 31.45 0.09 23.76
N LYS A 4 31.54 1.42 23.92
CA LYS A 4 30.65 2.40 23.28
C LYS A 4 30.64 2.30 21.74
N LYS A 5 31.81 2.18 21.11
CA LYS A 5 31.92 2.05 19.64
C LYS A 5 31.31 0.74 19.14
N ARG A 6 31.53 -0.36 19.87
CA ARG A 6 30.99 -1.69 19.52
C ARG A 6 29.47 -1.74 19.60
N ILE A 7 28.88 -1.17 20.66
CA ILE A 7 27.43 -1.08 20.82
C ILE A 7 26.82 -0.28 19.66
N ASN A 8 27.38 0.88 19.33
CA ASN A 8 26.89 1.71 18.25
C ASN A 8 26.99 1.02 16.87
N GLN A 9 28.05 0.26 16.62
CA GLN A 9 28.18 -0.54 15.40
C GLN A 9 27.11 -1.62 15.32
N ILE A 10 26.85 -2.34 16.41
CA ILE A 10 25.82 -3.39 16.47
C ILE A 10 24.43 -2.79 16.25
N LEU A 11 24.10 -1.67 16.91
CA LEU A 11 22.80 -1.01 16.74
C LEU A 11 22.58 -0.54 15.30
N LYS A 12 23.58 0.10 14.69
CA LYS A 12 23.52 0.51 13.27
C LYS A 12 23.35 -0.68 12.33
N ALA A 13 24.04 -1.79 12.59
CA ALA A 13 23.90 -3.01 11.79
C ALA A 13 22.49 -3.60 11.89
N LYS A 14 21.91 -3.65 13.10
CA LYS A 14 20.53 -4.11 13.32
C LYS A 14 19.51 -3.21 12.63
N GLN A 15 19.66 -1.89 12.76
CA GLN A 15 18.78 -0.92 12.10
C GLN A 15 18.82 -1.06 10.57
N LYS A 16 20.02 -1.18 9.99
CA LYS A 16 20.17 -1.44 8.54
C LYS A 16 19.51 -2.74 8.11
N LYS A 17 19.64 -3.81 8.90
CA LYS A 17 19.00 -5.11 8.61
C LYS A 17 17.47 -5.04 8.68
N ALA A 18 16.91 -4.24 9.58
CA ALA A 18 15.48 -4.01 9.67
C ALA A 18 14.98 -3.18 8.47
N ASN A 19 15.66 -2.08 8.15
CA ASN A 19 15.28 -1.20 7.02
C ASN A 19 15.41 -1.90 5.66
N ALA A 20 16.42 -2.77 5.49
CA ALA A 20 16.59 -3.57 4.27
C ALA A 20 15.36 -4.44 3.94
N LYS A 21 14.59 -4.84 4.95
CA LYS A 21 13.35 -5.63 4.76
C LYS A 21 12.11 -4.78 4.50
N LEU A 22 12.16 -3.49 4.83
CA LEU A 22 11.05 -2.55 4.68
C LEU A 22 11.09 -1.79 3.33
N HIS A 23 12.16 -1.94 2.56
CA HIS A 23 12.23 -1.34 1.22
C HIS A 23 11.28 -2.05 0.25
N ASN A 24 10.08 -1.51 0.11
CA ASN A 24 9.28 -1.67 -1.09
C ASN A 24 9.83 -0.73 -2.17
N SER A 25 10.10 -1.25 -3.36
CA SER A 25 10.38 -0.38 -4.50
C SER A 25 9.09 0.32 -4.92
N ASN A 26 9.10 1.64 -5.10
CA ASN A 26 7.97 2.41 -5.65
C ASN A 26 7.60 2.05 -7.10
N LYS A 27 8.23 1.03 -7.67
CA LYS A 27 7.98 0.55 -9.03
C LYS A 27 6.99 -0.61 -8.96
N PRO A 28 5.93 -0.61 -9.77
CA PRO A 28 5.07 -1.78 -9.87
C PRO A 28 5.93 -2.96 -10.33
N ARG A 29 5.74 -4.12 -9.69
CA ARG A 29 6.40 -5.36 -10.11
C ARG A 29 6.05 -5.61 -11.58
N TYR A 30 7.06 -5.87 -12.41
CA TYR A 30 6.79 -6.26 -13.79
C TYR A 30 6.07 -7.61 -13.76
N ILE A 31 4.86 -7.61 -14.30
CA ILE A 31 4.00 -8.77 -14.48
C ILE A 31 3.83 -9.00 -15.98
N SER A 32 3.61 -10.25 -16.37
CA SER A 32 3.41 -10.58 -17.78
C SER A 32 2.16 -9.90 -18.35
N LYS A 33 2.07 -9.76 -19.68
CA LYS A 33 0.88 -9.16 -20.32
C LYS A 33 -0.43 -9.85 -19.93
N ALA A 34 -0.39 -11.17 -19.75
CA ALA A 34 -1.55 -11.96 -19.34
C ALA A 34 -1.97 -11.68 -17.89
N GLU A 35 -1.00 -11.53 -16.97
CA GLU A 35 -1.29 -11.19 -15.56
C GLU A 35 -1.77 -9.75 -15.41
N ARG A 36 -1.27 -8.82 -16.22
CA ARG A 36 -1.75 -7.43 -16.23
C ARG A 36 -3.23 -7.34 -16.65
N ALA A 37 -3.62 -8.05 -17.71
CA ALA A 37 -5.02 -8.09 -18.16
C ALA A 37 -5.96 -8.68 -17.10
N LYS A 38 -5.52 -9.70 -16.36
CA LYS A 38 -6.31 -10.29 -15.25
C LYS A 38 -6.49 -9.30 -14.10
N MET A 39 -5.43 -8.61 -13.68
CA MET A 39 -5.54 -7.62 -12.59
C MET A 39 -6.32 -6.37 -12.99
N GLU A 40 -6.24 -5.92 -14.24
CA GLU A 40 -7.06 -4.80 -14.75
C GLU A 40 -8.56 -5.16 -14.76
N ALA A 41 -8.91 -6.38 -15.18
CA ALA A 41 -10.30 -6.86 -15.12
C ALA A 41 -10.81 -7.00 -13.67
N GLU A 42 -9.99 -7.50 -12.74
CA GLU A 42 -10.34 -7.57 -11.32
C GLU A 42 -10.49 -6.18 -10.69
N GLN A 43 -9.61 -5.23 -11.02
CA GLN A 43 -9.72 -3.83 -10.56
C GLN A 43 -10.96 -3.14 -11.12
N GLN A 44 -11.30 -3.34 -12.40
CA GLN A 44 -12.51 -2.77 -13.00
C GLN A 44 -13.78 -3.25 -12.27
N ASN A 45 -13.89 -4.56 -12.03
CA ASN A 45 -15.00 -5.12 -11.24
C ASN A 45 -15.05 -4.53 -9.82
N GLN A 46 -13.90 -4.32 -9.17
CA GLN A 46 -13.86 -3.76 -7.82
C GLN A 46 -14.25 -2.28 -7.78
N THR A 47 -13.82 -1.50 -8.77
CA THR A 47 -14.21 -0.08 -8.91
C THR A 47 -15.69 0.10 -9.28
N GLU A 48 -16.26 -0.81 -10.08
CA GLU A 48 -17.69 -0.79 -10.41
C GLU A 48 -18.57 -1.11 -9.19
N LEU A 49 -18.10 -2.00 -8.31
CA LEU A 49 -18.77 -2.32 -7.04
C LEU A 49 -18.70 -1.16 -6.03
N GLU A 50 -17.58 -0.44 -5.96
CA GLU A 50 -17.45 0.73 -5.07
C GLU A 50 -18.30 1.92 -5.54
N ASN A 51 -18.38 2.16 -6.86
CA ASN A 51 -19.18 3.27 -7.41
C ASN A 51 -20.70 3.05 -7.25
N GLN A 52 -21.18 1.80 -7.31
CA GLN A 52 -22.59 1.47 -7.06
C GLN A 52 -22.99 1.62 -5.58
N ALA A 53 -22.04 1.51 -4.65
CA ALA A 53 -22.29 1.70 -3.22
C ALA A 53 -22.43 3.19 -2.84
N THR A 54 -21.80 4.10 -3.59
CA THR A 54 -21.89 5.55 -3.33
C THR A 54 -23.17 6.21 -3.86
N GLU A 55 -23.88 5.60 -4.82
CA GLU A 55 -25.12 6.16 -5.41
C GLU A 55 -26.40 5.80 -4.63
N GLN A 56 -26.33 4.97 -3.59
CA GLN A 56 -27.51 4.49 -2.83
C GLN A 56 -27.69 5.17 -1.45
N CYS A 57 -26.92 6.21 -1.14
CA CYS A 57 -27.05 6.97 0.11
C CYS A 57 -27.04 8.48 -0.18
N GLU A 58 -27.95 8.93 -1.04
CA GLU A 58 -28.44 10.30 -0.99
C GLU A 58 -29.45 10.38 0.17
N PRO A 59 -29.18 11.05 1.30
CA PRO A 59 -30.21 11.33 2.27
C PRO A 59 -31.19 12.33 1.65
N SER A 60 -32.33 11.81 1.20
CA SER A 60 -33.52 12.59 0.97
C SER A 60 -33.86 13.43 2.22
N SER A 61 -34.08 14.73 1.98
CA SER A 61 -34.76 15.71 2.84
C SER A 61 -34.11 16.07 4.19
N THR A 62 -33.69 17.33 4.32
CA THR A 62 -34.19 18.22 5.40
C THR A 62 -34.10 19.67 4.88
N GLN A 63 -35.21 20.18 4.36
CA GLN A 63 -35.48 21.62 4.37
C GLN A 63 -35.99 21.92 5.77
N ASP A 64 -35.27 22.72 6.55
CA ASP A 64 -35.83 23.34 7.75
C ASP A 64 -35.39 24.82 7.81
N ALA A 65 -36.42 25.66 7.69
CA ALA A 65 -36.66 27.02 8.18
C ALA A 65 -35.54 28.08 8.15
#